data_AF-X0X9P1-F1
#
_entry.id   AF-X0X9P1-F1
#
_cell.length_a   1.000
_cell.length_b   1.000
_cell.length_c   1.000
_cell.angle_alpha   90.00
_cell.angle_beta   90.00
_cell.angle_gamma   90.00
#
_symmetry.space_group_name_H-M   'P 1'
#
loop_
_entity.id
_entity.type
_entity.pdbx_description
1 polymer ?
#
loop_
_entity_poly.entity_id
_entity_poly.type
_entity_poly.pdbx_seq_one_letter_code
_entity_poly.pdbx_strand_id
1 'polypeptide(L)'
;MAGDPIEAYVTPETPPEIVELIRRKYHLDQPIPIQFIYWLQGVAEGDLGRAFSRGEQPVTEMIARYLPYSLELNIYSLILTLPLSFWIGTK
;
A
#
# COMPACT_ATOMS: atom_id res chain seq x y z
N MET A 1 15.23 11.61 -10.16
CA MET A 1 14.26 11.86 -11.25
C MET A 1 12.93 11.44 -10.69
N ALA A 2 12.01 12.38 -10.51
CA ALA A 2 10.75 12.14 -9.81
C ALA A 2 10.04 10.89 -10.34
N GLY A 3 9.92 9.86 -9.50
CA GLY A 3 9.19 8.64 -9.82
C GLY A 3 10.00 7.33 -9.81
N ASP A 4 11.32 7.36 -9.58
CA ASP A 4 12.08 6.12 -9.33
C ASP A 4 11.81 5.62 -7.89
N PRO A 5 11.25 4.41 -7.69
CA PRO A 5 10.98 3.85 -6.35
C PRO A 5 12.24 3.71 -5.48
N ILE A 6 13.45 3.72 -6.06
CA ILE A 6 14.70 3.70 -5.30
C ILE A 6 14.84 4.92 -4.38
N GLU A 7 14.26 6.07 -4.77
CA GLU A 7 14.31 7.34 -4.02
C GLU A 7 13.66 7.21 -2.64
N ALA A 8 12.81 6.20 -2.43
CA ALA A 8 12.20 5.94 -1.14
C ALA A 8 13.12 5.21 -0.15
N TYR A 9 14.25 4.66 -0.62
CA TYR A 9 15.21 3.88 0.18
C TYR A 9 16.58 4.53 0.31
N VAL A 10 16.88 5.51 -0.53
CA VAL A 10 18.21 6.12 -0.60
C VAL A 10 18.14 7.58 -0.18
N THR A 11 19.13 8.01 0.59
CA THR A 11 19.36 9.42 0.89
C THR A 11 20.33 10.01 -0.12
N PRO A 12 20.41 11.35 -0.28
CA PRO A 12 21.40 12.00 -1.14
C PRO A 12 22.86 11.62 -0.81
N GLU A 13 23.12 11.13 0.39
CA GLU A 13 24.43 10.71 0.90
C GLU A 13 24.74 9.23 0.63
N THR A 14 23.78 8.45 0.12
CA THR A 14 23.94 7.00 -0.09
C THR A 14 24.95 6.73 -1.21
N PRO A 15 26.03 5.95 -0.97
CA PRO A 15 27.01 5.65 -2.00
C PRO A 15 26.39 4.93 -3.21
N PRO A 16 26.84 5.21 -4.45
CA PRO A 16 26.26 4.63 -5.66
C PRO A 16 26.30 3.10 -5.69
N GLU A 17 27.32 2.49 -5.09
CA GLU A 17 27.42 1.04 -4.94
C GLU A 17 26.27 0.45 -4.10
N ILE A 18 25.87 1.16 -3.03
CA ILE A 18 24.78 0.76 -2.15
C ILE A 18 23.43 0.95 -2.86
N VAL A 19 23.27 2.02 -3.65
CA VAL A 19 22.07 2.26 -4.46
C VAL A 19 21.80 1.09 -5.41
N GLU A 20 22.82 0.63 -6.12
CA GLU A 20 22.70 -0.52 -7.03
C GLU A 20 22.40 -1.84 -6.29
N LEU A 21 22.96 -1.99 -5.09
CA LEU A 21 22.70 -3.15 -4.23
C LEU A 21 21.23 -3.18 -3.77
N ILE A 22 20.69 -2.03 -3.36
CA ILE A 22 19.28 -1.87 -2.98
C ILE A 22 18.37 -2.10 -4.20
N ARG A 23 18.76 -1.56 -5.37
CA ARG A 23 18.01 -1.73 -6.62
C ARG A 23 17.81 -3.21 -6.95
N ARG A 24 18.88 -4.01 -6.89
CA ARG A 24 18.82 -5.46 -7.12
C ARG A 24 18.07 -6.20 -6.02
N LYS A 25 18.25 -5.80 -4.76
CA LYS A 25 17.59 -6.41 -3.60
C LYS A 25 16.06 -6.30 -3.69
N TYR A 26 15.55 -5.18 -4.18
CA TYR A 26 14.11 -4.94 -4.35
C TYR A 26 13.62 -5.22 -5.77
N HIS A 27 14.44 -5.87 -6.61
CA HIS A 27 14.12 -6.18 -8.01
C HIS A 27 13.76 -4.96 -8.88
N LEU A 28 14.20 -3.76 -8.48
CA LEU A 28 13.92 -2.50 -9.16
C LEU A 28 14.75 -2.32 -10.45
N ASP A 29 15.67 -3.26 -10.72
CA ASP A 29 16.41 -3.40 -11.97
C ASP A 29 15.63 -4.21 -13.04
N GLN A 30 14.55 -4.89 -12.64
CA GLN A 30 13.76 -5.76 -13.52
C GLN A 30 12.63 -5.00 -14.22
N PRO A 31 12.12 -5.49 -15.37
CA PRO A 31 10.93 -4.92 -16.01
C PRO A 31 9.72 -4.89 -15.07
N ILE A 32 8.88 -3.85 -15.19
CA ILE A 32 7.68 -3.65 -14.35
C ILE A 32 6.79 -4.91 -14.23
N PRO A 33 6.52 -5.69 -15.29
CA PRO A 33 5.72 -6.91 -15.16
C PRO A 33 6.34 -7.94 -14.19
N ILE A 34 7.67 -8.04 -14.16
CA ILE A 34 8.39 -8.96 -13.27
C ILE A 34 8.30 -8.46 -11.82
N GLN A 35 8.46 -7.16 -11.59
CA GLN A 35 8.26 -6.55 -10.26
C GLN A 35 6.86 -6.83 -9.73
N PHE A 36 5.84 -6.73 -10.59
CA PHE A 36 4.46 -7.03 -10.20
C PHE A 36 4.26 -8.50 -9.84
N ILE A 37 4.92 -9.44 -10.53
CA ILE A 37 4.86 -10.87 -10.19
C ILE A 37 5.47 -11.12 -8.81
N TYR A 38 6.62 -10.54 -8.50
CA TYR A 38 7.23 -10.66 -7.16
C TYR A 38 6.33 -10.10 -6.07
N TRP A 39 5.72 -8.93 -6.32
CA TRP A 39 4.74 -8.36 -5.42
C TRP A 39 3.54 -9.31 -5.23
N LEU A 40 2.98 -9.83 -6.31
CA LEU A 40 1.82 -10.73 -6.27
C LEU A 40 2.12 -12.05 -5.52
N GLN A 41 3.34 -12.57 -5.63
CA GLN A 41 3.80 -13.71 -4.84
C GLN A 41 3.80 -13.38 -3.33
N GLY A 42 4.36 -12.23 -2.94
CA GLY A 42 4.31 -11.77 -1.55
C GLY A 42 2.87 -11.62 -1.05
N VAL A 43 2.00 -11.02 -1.86
CA VAL A 43 0.57 -10.89 -1.53
C VAL A 43 -0.09 -12.25 -1.32
N ALA A 44 0.23 -13.24 -2.14
CA ALA A 44 -0.31 -14.60 -1.99
C ALA A 44 0.14 -15.26 -0.68
N GLU A 45 1.30 -14.88 -0.14
CA GLU A 45 1.81 -15.30 1.17
C GLU A 45 1.29 -14.43 2.33
N GLY A 46 0.48 -13.41 2.04
CA GLY A 46 -0.07 -12.47 3.02
C GLY A 46 0.84 -11.28 3.34
N ASP A 47 1.97 -11.14 2.64
CA ASP A 47 2.86 -9.98 2.71
C ASP A 47 2.49 -8.97 1.63
N LEU A 48 1.76 -7.92 2.03
CA LEU A 48 1.41 -6.80 1.15
C LEU A 48 2.60 -5.86 0.87
N GLY A 49 3.77 -6.17 1.42
CA GLY A 49 4.97 -5.36 1.35
C GLY A 49 5.04 -4.33 2.49
N ARG A 50 6.00 -3.42 2.34
CA ARG A 50 6.33 -2.40 3.33
C ARG A 50 6.04 -1.01 2.78
N ALA A 51 5.53 -0.13 3.62
CA ALA A 51 5.24 1.25 3.26
C ALA A 51 6.54 2.08 3.24
N PHE A 52 7.01 2.44 2.04
CA PHE A 52 8.25 3.21 1.90
C PHE A 52 8.15 4.62 2.50
N SER A 53 6.97 5.24 2.43
CA SER A 53 6.72 6.59 3.00
C SER A 53 6.60 6.62 4.52
N ARG A 54 6.49 5.47 5.19
CA ARG A 54 6.32 5.37 6.65
C ARG A 54 7.35 4.44 7.29
N GLY A 55 8.60 4.58 6.90
CA GLY A 55 9.72 3.90 7.58
C GLY A 55 9.63 2.38 7.50
N GLU A 56 9.28 1.85 6.33
CA GLU A 56 9.20 0.40 6.06
C GLU A 56 8.20 -0.39 6.92
N GLN A 57 7.17 0.28 7.46
CA GLN A 57 6.12 -0.42 8.22
C GLN A 57 5.36 -1.44 7.35
N PRO A 58 5.05 -2.65 7.85
CA PRO A 58 4.23 -3.61 7.12
C PRO A 58 2.88 -3.02 6.73
N VAL A 59 2.52 -3.12 5.46
CA VAL A 59 1.25 -2.57 4.94
C VAL A 59 0.06 -3.26 5.60
N THR A 60 0.18 -4.55 5.91
CA THR A 60 -0.86 -5.33 6.60
C THR A 60 -1.19 -4.77 7.98
N GLU A 61 -0.20 -4.37 8.77
CA GLU A 61 -0.40 -3.74 10.08
C GLU A 61 -1.06 -2.36 9.94
N MET A 62 -0.65 -1.61 8.92
CA MET A 62 -1.23 -0.30 8.63
C MET A 62 -2.72 -0.43 8.28
N ILE A 63 -3.08 -1.39 7.42
CA ILE A 63 -4.47 -1.69 7.09
C ILE A 63 -5.22 -2.10 8.35
N ALA A 64 -4.70 -3.04 9.14
CA ALA A 64 -5.35 -3.49 10.37
C ALA A 64 -5.62 -2.34 11.35
N ARG A 65 -4.72 -1.35 11.43
CA ARG A 65 -4.89 -0.16 12.26
C ARG A 65 -5.98 0.78 11.74
N TYR A 66 -6.09 0.96 10.42
CA TYR A 66 -7.02 1.94 9.83
C TYR A 66 -8.39 1.37 9.46
N LEU A 67 -8.48 0.04 9.30
CA LEU A 67 -9.70 -0.65 8.92
C LEU A 67 -10.87 -0.37 9.88
N PRO A 68 -10.72 -0.40 11.22
CA PRO A 68 -11.82 -0.13 12.15
C PRO A 68 -12.43 1.27 11.96
N TYR A 69 -11.60 2.30 11.81
CA TYR A 69 -12.09 3.67 11.62
C TYR A 69 -12.89 3.82 10.32
N SER A 70 -12.45 3.16 9.25
CA SER A 70 -13.17 3.17 7.96
C SER A 70 -14.50 2.43 8.02
N LEU A 71 -14.55 1.34 8.80
CA LEU A 71 -15.76 0.57 9.06
C LEU A 71 -16.75 1.37 9.91
N GLU A 72 -16.30 2.02 10.99
CA GLU A 72 -17.14 2.89 11.81
C GLU A 72 -17.82 3.97 10.97
N LEU A 73 -17.06 4.67 10.12
CA LEU A 73 -17.60 5.68 9.22
C LEU A 73 -18.65 5.12 8.24
N ASN A 74 -18.36 3.94 7.66
CA ASN A 74 -19.31 3.26 6.77
C ASN A 74 -20.59 2.84 7.50
N ILE A 75 -20.47 2.32 8.72
CA ILE A 75 -21.61 1.90 9.54
C ILE A 75 -22.51 3.11 9.82
N TYR A 76 -21.95 4.26 10.22
CA TYR A 76 -22.75 5.47 10.41
C TYR A 76 -23.44 5.93 9.12
N SER A 77 -22.74 5.86 7.98
CA SER A 77 -23.35 6.15 6.69
C SER A 77 -24.52 5.22 6.39
N LEU A 78 -24.37 3.92 6.59
CA LEU A 78 -25.44 2.93 6.36
C LEU A 78 -26.65 3.18 7.28
N ILE A 79 -26.43 3.50 8.56
CA ILE A 79 -27.50 3.80 9.51
C ILE A 79 -28.34 5.00 9.04
N LEU A 80 -27.71 6.02 8.47
CA LEU A 80 -28.43 7.20 7.96
C LEU A 80 -29.10 6.90 6.60
N THR A 81 -28.40 6.20 5.72
CA THR A 81 -28.82 6.07 4.32
C THR A 81 -29.87 4.99 4.12
N LEU A 82 -29.81 3.88 4.86
CA LEU A 82 -30.76 2.77 4.69
C LEU A 82 -32.21 3.19 4.98
N PRO A 83 -32.55 3.83 6.12
CA PRO A 83 -33.92 4.26 6.39
C PRO A 83 -34.44 5.27 5.36
N LEU A 84 -33.60 6.23 4.96
CA LEU A 84 -33.94 7.20 3.92
C LEU A 84 -34.22 6.53 2.58
N SER A 85 -33.39 5.56 2.20
CA SER A 85 -33.54 4.81 0.95
C SER A 85 -34.84 4.01 0.93
N PHE A 86 -35.16 3.30 2.02
CA PHE A 86 -36.43 2.59 2.14
C PHE A 86 -37.63 3.55 2.08
N TRP A 87 -37.55 4.71 2.75
CA TRP A 87 -38.63 5.68 2.75
C TRP A 87 -38.87 6.32 1.37
N ILE A 88 -37.81 6.61 0.62
CA ILE A 88 -37.91 7.14 -0.74
C ILE A 88 -38.38 6.06 -1.72
N GLY A 89 -37.84 4.84 -1.63
CA GLY A 89 -38.15 3.77 -2.59
C GLY A 89 -39.54 3.15 -2.44
N THR A 90 -40.22 3.39 -1.32
CA THR A 90 -41.60 2.91 -1.07
C THR A 90 -42.67 3.96 -1.33
N LYS A 91 -42.29 5.19 -1.72
CA LYS A 91 -43.21 6.26 -2.16
C LYS A 91 -43.12 6.47 -3.66
#